data_AF-A0A8J3ZVH7-F1
#
_entry.id   AF-A0A8J3ZVH7-F1
#
_cell.length_a   1.000
_cell.length_b   1.000
_cell.length_c   1.000
_cell.angle_alpha   90.00
_cell.angle_beta   90.00
_cell.angle_gamma   90.00
#
_symmetry.space_group_name_H-M   'P 1'
#
loop_
_entity.id
_entity.type
_entity.pdbx_description
1 polymer ?
#
loop_
_entity_poly.entity_id
_entity_poly.type
_entity_poly.pdbx_seq_one_letter_code
_entity_poly.pdbx_strand_id
1 'polypeptide(L)' 'MPPRQRAVLVLRFLYDLPVDEVAALLDTTPGTVKSQTSRGLTTLRRLLDEPVAAGTSRGSDDDGS' A
#
# COMPACT_ATOMS: atom_id res chain seq x y z
N MET A 1 3.17 -0.77 -3.66
CA MET A 1 3.16 0.21 -2.55
C MET A 1 4.21 -0.18 -1.49
N PRO A 2 5.11 0.73 -1.08
CA PRO A 2 6.11 0.48 -0.03
C PRO A 2 5.50 0.14 1.35
N PRO A 3 6.16 -0.67 2.19
CA PRO A 3 5.65 -1.10 3.49
C PRO A 3 5.27 0.06 4.43
N ARG A 4 6.06 1.13 4.49
CA ARG A 4 5.77 2.30 5.35
C ARG A 4 4.49 3.04 4.95
N GLN A 5 4.23 3.20 3.64
CA GLN A 5 2.98 3.82 3.17
C GLN A 5 1.78 2.95 3.55
N ARG A 6 1.91 1.62 3.41
CA ARG A 6 0.88 0.67 3.82
C ARG A 6 0.59 0.78 5.32
N ALA A 7 1.61 0.76 6.15
CA ALA A 7 1.47 0.85 7.61
C ALA A 7 0.71 2.12 8.03
N VAL A 8 1.09 3.27 7.46
CA VAL A 8 0.39 4.55 7.72
C VAL A 8 -1.08 4.48 7.33
N LEU A 9 -1.41 3.92 6.17
CA LEU A 9 -2.82 3.81 5.74
C LEU A 9 -3.61 2.85 6.63
N VAL A 10 -3.04 1.69 6.98
CA VAL A 10 -3.69 0.71 7.86
C VAL A 10 -3.99 1.34 9.22
N LEU A 11 -3.00 1.96 9.87
CA LEU A 11 -3.20 2.57 11.18
C LEU A 11 -4.21 3.72 11.15
N ARG A 12 -4.18 4.56 10.11
CA ARG A 12 -5.08 5.73 10.02
C ARG A 12 -6.52 5.41 9.62
N PHE A 13 -6.75 4.39 8.81
CA PHE A 13 -8.06 4.15 8.19
C PHE A 13 -8.71 2.83 8.60
N LEU A 14 -7.94 1.82 9.01
CA LEU A 14 -8.51 0.56 9.51
C LEU A 14 -8.59 0.54 11.04
N TYR A 15 -7.66 1.23 11.70
CA TYR A 15 -7.64 1.37 13.16
C TYR A 15 -8.06 2.76 13.64
N ASP A 16 -8.45 3.66 12.72
CA ASP A 16 -8.90 5.04 13.00
C ASP A 16 -7.97 5.85 13.92
N LEU A 17 -6.67 5.56 13.89
CA LEU A 17 -5.71 6.27 14.72
C LEU A 17 -5.45 7.68 14.19
N PRO A 18 -5.39 8.71 15.06
CA PRO A 18 -5.04 10.06 14.66
C PRO A 18 -3.57 10.16 14.24
N VAL A 19 -3.25 11.23 13.50
CA VAL A 19 -1.91 11.43 12.92
C VAL A 19 -0.79 11.37 13.96
N ASP A 20 -1.02 11.95 15.14
CA ASP A 20 0.00 12.08 16.17
C ASP A 20 0.28 10.72 16.85
N GLU A 21 -0.73 9.87 17.04
CA GLU A 21 -0.55 8.51 17.54
C GLU A 21 0.19 7.63 16.52
N VAL A 22 -0.15 7.75 15.24
CA VAL A 22 0.59 7.03 14.18
C VAL A 22 2.05 7.51 14.10
N ALA A 23 2.29 8.79 14.30
CA ALA A 23 3.64 9.35 14.33
C ALA A 23 4.46 8.75 15.48
N ALA A 24 3.88 8.65 16.67
CA ALA A 24 4.50 8.02 17.83
C ALA A 24 4.75 6.51 17.62
N LEU A 25 3.76 5.76 17.11
CA LEU A 25 3.87 4.31 16.89
C LEU A 25 4.95 3.93 15.85
N LEU A 26 5.17 4.78 14.86
CA LEU A 26 6.12 4.54 13.76
C LEU A 26 7.46 5.26 13.95
N ASP A 27 7.68 5.88 15.11
CA ASP A 27 8.86 6.70 15.42
C ASP A 27 9.17 7.72 14.31
N THR A 28 8.18 8.56 14.00
CA THR A 28 8.28 9.57 12.94
C THR A 28 7.52 10.85 13.29
N THR A 29 7.55 11.84 12.40
CA THR A 29 6.86 13.11 12.63
C THR A 29 5.44 13.09 12.06
N PRO A 30 4.51 13.90 12.62
CA PRO A 30 3.18 14.11 12.02
C PRO A 30 3.24 14.55 10.55
N GLY A 31 4.25 15.35 10.19
CA GLY A 31 4.50 15.77 8.80
C GLY A 31 4.85 14.59 7.89
N THR A 32 5.71 13.67 8.36
CA THR A 32 6.02 12.43 7.64
C THR A 32 4.76 11.60 7.43
N VAL A 33 3.95 11.40 8.48
CA VAL A 33 2.68 10.65 8.39
C VAL A 33 1.75 11.25 7.34
N LYS A 34 1.55 12.58 7.33
CA LYS A 34 0.73 13.27 6.33
C LYS A 34 1.26 13.07 4.91
N SER A 35 2.57 13.25 4.70
CA SER A 35 3.16 13.09 3.36
C SER A 35 3.15 11.63 2.87
N GLN A 36 3.31 10.65 3.76
CA GLN A 36 3.21 9.23 3.43
C GLN A 36 1.77 8.79 3.19
N THR A 37 0.81 9.39 3.90
CA THR A 37 -0.63 9.18 3.63
C THR A 37 -0.95 9.62 2.21
N SER A 38 -0.56 10.84 1.82
CA SER A 38 -0.79 11.37 0.47
C SER A 38 -0.18 10.46 -0.61
N ARG A 39 1.11 10.12 -0.47
CA ARG A 39 1.80 9.20 -1.41
C ARG A 39 1.20 7.80 -1.44
N GLY A 40 0.78 7.28 -0.29
CA GLY A 40 0.12 5.99 -0.17
C GLY A 40 -1.21 5.95 -0.90
N LEU A 41 -2.06 6.97 -0.73
CA LEU A 41 -3.34 7.08 -1.45
C LEU A 41 -3.13 7.23 -2.96
N THR A 42 -2.15 8.02 -3.40
CA THR A 42 -1.80 8.11 -4.84
C THR A 42 -1.37 6.76 -5.39
N THR A 43 -0.54 6.02 -4.65
CA THR A 43 -0.10 4.68 -5.06
C THR A 43 -1.27 3.70 -5.09
N LEU A 44 -2.17 3.76 -4.12
CA LEU A 44 -3.35 2.89 -4.05
C LEU A 44 -4.28 3.14 -5.23
N ARG A 45 -4.58 4.39 -5.56
CA ARG A 45 -5.39 4.74 -6.75
C ARG A 45 -4.79 4.15 -8.02
N ARG A 46 -3.50 4.36 -8.25
CA ARG A 46 -2.80 3.79 -9.41
C ARG A 46 -2.91 2.26 -9.50
N LEU A 47 -2.79 1.56 -8.36
CA LEU A 47 -2.90 0.10 -8.32
C LEU A 47 -4.33 -0.42 -8.55
N LEU A 48 -5.35 0.39 -8.24
CA LEU A 48 -6.75 0.07 -8.51
C LEU A 48 -7.13 0.38 -9.97
N ASP A 49 -6.49 1.38 -10.57
CA ASP A 49 -6.66 1.75 -11.98
C ASP A 49 -5.86 0.85 -12.94
N GLU A 50 -4.81 0.17 -12.44
CA GLU A 50 -4.14 -0.90 -13.19
C GLU A 50 -5.11 -2.08 -13.31
N PRO A 51 -5.51 -2.52 -14.53
CA PRO A 51 -6.27 -3.74 -14.68
C PRO A 51 -5.45 -4.84 -14.01
N VAL A 52 -6.03 -5.51 -13.01
CA VAL A 52 -5.41 -6.67 -12.37
C VAL A 52 -5.05 -7.60 -13.51
N ALA A 53 -3.78 -7.64 -13.89
CA ALA A 53 -3.27 -8.55 -14.89
C ALA A 53 -3.60 -9.92 -14.31
N ALA A 54 -4.67 -10.52 -14.83
CA ALA A 54 -5.18 -11.79 -14.38
C ALA A 54 -3.98 -12.73 -14.29
N GLY A 55 -3.81 -13.38 -13.14
CA GLY A 55 -2.78 -14.39 -12.93
C GLY A 55 -2.89 -15.46 -14.01
N THR A 56 -2.20 -15.24 -15.13
CA THR A 56 -2.16 -16.09 -16.31
C THR A 56 -0.79 -15.93 -16.92
N SER A 57 0.18 -16.69 -16.41
CA SER A 57 1.26 -17.31 -17.19
C SER A 57 2.31 -17.98 -16.29
N ARG A 58 2.00 -19.21 -15.86
CA ARG A 58 2.96 -20.33 -15.74
C ARG A 58 2.18 -21.58 -15.31
N GLY A 59 2.06 -22.67 -16.08
CA GLY A 59 2.68 -23.01 -17.35
C GLY A 59 1.69 -23.70 -18.28
N SER A 60 1.66 -23.21 -19.51
CA SER A 60 1.53 -24.07 -20.68
C SER A 60 2.96 -24.55 -20.96
N ASP A 61 3.34 -25.68 -20.38
CA ASP A 61 4.35 -26.53 -21.02
C ASP A 61 3.54 -27.58 -21.77
N ASP A 62 3.28 -27.21 -23.01
CA ASP A 62 2.74 -28.02 -24.10
C ASP A 62 3.82 -29.03 -24.56
N ASP A 63 3.34 -30.14 -25.11
CA ASP A 63 4.00 -31.09 -26.00
C ASP A 63 5.23 -31.93 -25.55
N GLY A 64 5.00 -33.25 -25.47
CA GLY A 64 6.06 -34.24 -25.38
C GLY A 64 5.63 -35.71 -25.48
N SER A 65 4.93 -36.08 -26.57
CA SER A 65 4.70 -37.44 -27.13
C SER A 65 3.99 -38.53 -26.30
#